data_AF-J4IC42-F1
#
_entry.id   AF-J4IC42-F1
#
_cell.length_a   1.000
_cell.length_b   1.000
_cell.length_c   1.000
_cell.angle_alpha   90.00
_cell.angle_beta   90.00
_cell.angle_gamma   90.00
#
_symmetry.space_group_name_H-M   'P 1'
#
loop_
_entity.id
_entity.type
_entity.pdbx_description
1 polymer ?
#
loop_
_entity_poly.entity_id
_entity_poly.type
_entity_poly.pdbx_seq_one_letter_code
_entity_poly.pdbx_strand_id
1 'polypeptide(L)'
;MPASGRRCSLRQFQELAGTLNWSFNVFPLLKPGLSNLYAKMKGKNEPNALIFVNKAIKDDLTWLVQHLHASSGVFFMGTEKWGPLDLYRGNKEDEIAYVDASGAGLGLFFPWLKVGYHCDLPSGNLN
;
A
#
# COMPACT_ATOMS: atom_id res chain seq x y z
N MET A 1 -17.21 11.69 -20.44
CA MET A 1 -15.75 11.44 -20.46
C MET A 1 -15.02 12.78 -20.62
N PRO A 2 -14.43 13.37 -19.57
CA PRO A 2 -13.56 14.53 -19.75
C PRO A 2 -12.09 14.08 -19.86
N ALA A 3 -11.47 14.44 -20.97
CA ALA A 3 -10.03 14.31 -21.21
C ALA A 3 -9.25 15.38 -20.42
N SER A 4 -8.33 14.96 -19.53
CA SER A 4 -7.29 15.86 -18.98
C SER A 4 -6.02 15.10 -18.58
N GLY A 5 -5.48 14.26 -19.47
CA GLY A 5 -4.36 13.32 -19.21
C GLY A 5 -2.99 13.92 -18.87
N ARG A 6 -2.93 15.11 -18.25
CA ARG A 6 -1.72 15.81 -17.81
C ARG A 6 -1.77 16.26 -16.35
N ARG A 7 -2.90 16.15 -15.65
CA ARG A 7 -3.03 16.55 -14.25
C ARG A 7 -3.77 15.49 -13.45
N CYS A 8 -3.23 15.13 -12.29
CA CYS A 8 -3.90 14.27 -11.33
C CYS A 8 -3.91 14.96 -9.96
N SER A 9 -4.85 14.63 -9.10
CA SER A 9 -4.87 15.18 -7.74
C SER A 9 -3.68 14.66 -6.92
N LEU A 10 -3.30 15.40 -5.87
CA LEU A 10 -2.33 14.93 -4.88
C LEU A 10 -2.76 13.56 -4.30
N ARG A 11 -4.06 13.40 -4.02
CA ARG A 11 -4.64 12.13 -3.58
C ARG A 11 -4.35 10.99 -4.55
N GLN A 12 -4.54 11.18 -5.86
CA GLN A 12 -4.25 10.15 -6.86
C GLN A 12 -2.77 9.77 -6.89
N PHE A 13 -1.88 10.76 -6.73
CA PHE A 13 -0.44 10.50 -6.62
C PHE A 13 -0.11 9.69 -5.35
N GLN A 14 -0.73 10.01 -4.22
CA GLN A 14 -0.53 9.30 -2.95
C GLN A 14 -1.08 7.87 -3.00
N GLU A 15 -2.27 7.68 -3.57
CA GLU A 15 -2.89 6.35 -3.79
C GLU A 15 -1.99 5.48 -4.68
N LEU A 16 -1.47 6.03 -5.78
CA LEU A 16 -0.53 5.34 -6.66
C LEU A 16 0.78 4.99 -5.93
N ALA A 17 1.36 5.95 -5.21
CA ALA A 17 2.60 5.76 -4.46
C ALA A 17 2.44 4.69 -3.38
N GLY A 18 1.34 4.69 -2.64
CA GLY A 18 1.04 3.69 -1.62
C GLY A 18 0.88 2.30 -2.22
N THR A 19 0.16 2.19 -3.34
CA THR A 19 -0.02 0.93 -4.06
C THR A 19 1.31 0.37 -4.56
N LEU A 20 2.17 1.21 -5.15
CA LEU A 20 3.48 0.79 -5.63
C LEU A 20 4.47 0.51 -4.49
N ASN A 21 4.38 1.22 -3.38
CA ASN A 21 5.25 0.96 -2.23
C ASN A 21 5.04 -0.47 -1.68
N TRP A 22 3.81 -0.99 -1.75
CA TRP A 22 3.53 -2.39 -1.42
C TRP A 22 4.21 -3.37 -2.38
N SER A 23 4.22 -3.09 -3.68
CA SER A 23 4.86 -3.99 -4.66
C SER A 23 6.38 -4.05 -4.48
N PHE A 24 7.00 -3.01 -3.92
CA PHE A 24 8.44 -3.00 -3.65
C PHE A 24 8.92 -3.93 -2.54
N ASN A 25 8.01 -4.53 -1.77
CA ASN A 25 8.37 -5.66 -0.92
C ASN A 25 8.72 -6.91 -1.76
N VAL A 26 8.14 -7.03 -2.95
CA VAL A 26 8.42 -8.12 -3.93
C VAL A 26 9.47 -7.67 -4.95
N PHE A 27 9.48 -6.39 -5.32
CA PHE A 27 10.38 -5.81 -6.31
C PHE A 27 11.23 -4.67 -5.74
N PRO A 28 12.14 -4.94 -4.77
CA PRO A 28 12.85 -3.89 -4.04
C PRO A 28 13.72 -3.00 -4.94
N LEU A 29 14.21 -3.52 -6.08
CA LEU A 29 15.02 -2.77 -7.03
C LEU A 29 14.23 -1.71 -7.83
N LEU A 30 12.90 -1.71 -7.76
CA LEU A 30 12.05 -0.75 -8.49
C LEU A 30 11.75 0.53 -7.71
N LYS A 31 12.15 0.60 -6.43
CA LYS A 31 11.98 1.79 -5.55
C LYS A 31 12.40 3.12 -6.20
N PRO A 32 13.49 3.21 -6.98
CA PRO A 32 13.87 4.46 -7.64
C PRO A 32 12.80 5.04 -8.57
N GLY A 33 11.90 4.20 -9.11
CA GLY A 33 10.82 4.62 -10.01
C GLY A 33 9.75 5.53 -9.37
N LEU A 34 9.78 5.75 -8.05
CA LEU A 34 8.93 6.75 -7.38
C LEU A 34 9.64 8.06 -7.03
N SER A 35 10.93 8.20 -7.31
CA SER A 35 11.72 9.34 -6.83
C SER A 35 11.18 10.68 -7.32
N ASN A 36 10.90 10.81 -8.63
CA ASN A 36 10.33 12.03 -9.18
C ASN A 36 8.88 12.25 -8.73
N LEU A 37 8.13 11.18 -8.46
CA LEU A 37 6.77 11.26 -7.93
C LEU A 37 6.78 11.85 -6.50
N TYR A 38 7.62 11.34 -5.61
CA TYR A 38 7.77 11.87 -4.25
C TYR A 38 8.29 13.29 -4.23
N ALA A 39 9.31 13.60 -5.06
CA ALA A 39 9.79 14.97 -5.21
C ALA A 39 8.67 15.92 -5.67
N LYS A 40 7.77 15.46 -6.55
CA LYS A 40 6.63 16.25 -7.00
C LYS A 40 5.57 16.44 -5.93
N MET A 41 5.36 15.47 -5.03
CA MET A 41 4.41 15.60 -3.92
C MET A 41 4.95 16.44 -2.76
N LYS A 42 6.27 16.53 -2.59
CA LYS A 42 6.91 17.22 -1.45
C LYS A 42 6.35 18.63 -1.24
N GLY A 43 5.93 18.91 -0.01
CA GLY A 43 5.41 20.21 0.43
C GLY A 43 3.99 20.53 -0.05
N LYS A 44 3.26 19.59 -0.65
CA LYS A 44 1.85 19.76 -1.04
C LYS A 44 0.97 19.02 -0.05
N ASN A 45 -0.01 19.74 0.51
CA ASN A 45 -0.92 19.20 1.52
C ASN A 45 -2.38 19.18 1.05
N GLU A 46 -2.73 19.92 -0.01
CA GLU A 46 -4.09 20.01 -0.54
C GLU A 46 -4.46 18.75 -1.35
N PRO A 47 -5.32 17.85 -0.85
CA PRO A 47 -5.53 16.52 -1.46
C PRO A 47 -6.13 16.58 -2.87
N ASN A 48 -7.00 17.57 -3.12
CA ASN A 48 -7.67 17.78 -4.40
C ASN A 48 -6.91 18.70 -5.35
N ALA A 49 -5.74 19.23 -4.94
CA ALA A 49 -4.95 20.08 -5.81
C ALA A 49 -4.42 19.29 -7.00
N LEU A 50 -4.64 19.84 -8.19
CA LEU A 50 -4.21 19.23 -9.45
C LEU A 50 -2.71 19.44 -9.67
N ILE A 51 -1.96 18.34 -9.68
CA ILE A 51 -0.53 18.28 -9.92
C ILE A 51 -0.28 17.85 -11.37
N PHE A 52 0.59 18.58 -12.06
CA PHE A 52 0.99 18.25 -13.42
C PHE A 52 1.90 17.02 -13.46
N VAL A 53 1.57 16.06 -14.32
CA VAL A 53 2.41 14.89 -14.64
C VAL A 53 3.48 15.35 -15.64
N ASN A 54 4.71 15.51 -15.16
CA ASN A 54 5.83 15.88 -16.02
C ASN A 54 6.42 14.66 -16.75
N LYS A 55 7.30 14.94 -17.72
CA LYS A 55 7.98 13.90 -18.49
C LYS A 55 8.77 12.92 -17.59
N ALA A 56 9.50 13.43 -16.60
CA ALA A 56 10.28 12.59 -15.68
C ALA A 56 9.41 11.56 -14.93
N ILE A 57 8.25 11.96 -14.40
CA ILE A 57 7.31 11.03 -13.76
C ILE A 57 6.80 10.00 -14.77
N LYS A 58 6.47 10.44 -15.99
CA LYS A 58 6.00 9.52 -17.03
C LYS A 58 7.08 8.48 -17.40
N ASP A 59 8.31 8.93 -17.56
CA ASP A 59 9.44 8.08 -17.94
C ASP A 59 9.75 7.07 -16.81
N ASP A 60 9.78 7.52 -15.55
CA ASP A 60 9.97 6.67 -14.37
C ASP A 60 8.87 5.61 -14.22
N LEU A 61 7.60 6.01 -14.34
CA LEU A 61 6.47 5.08 -14.24
C LEU A 61 6.44 4.11 -15.42
N THR A 62 6.83 4.56 -16.61
CA THR A 62 6.95 3.67 -17.79
C THR A 62 8.05 2.64 -17.57
N TRP A 63 9.21 3.08 -17.11
CA TRP A 63 10.33 2.20 -16.75
C TRP A 63 9.89 1.18 -15.69
N LEU A 64 9.20 1.64 -14.64
CA LEU A 64 8.71 0.78 -13.56
C LEU A 64 7.76 -0.31 -14.10
N VAL A 65 6.77 0.07 -14.91
CA VAL A 65 5.81 -0.88 -15.51
C VAL A 65 6.51 -1.90 -16.39
N GLN A 66 7.44 -1.47 -17.24
CA GLN A 66 8.24 -2.37 -18.08
C GLN A 66 8.99 -3.41 -17.25
N HIS A 67 9.59 -3.00 -16.13
CA HIS A 67 10.34 -3.91 -15.27
C HIS A 67 9.43 -4.80 -14.42
N LEU A 68 8.25 -4.32 -14.01
CA LEU A 68 7.24 -5.16 -13.35
C LEU A 68 6.77 -6.30 -14.26
N HIS A 69 6.57 -6.03 -15.55
CA HIS A 69 6.16 -7.07 -16.51
C HIS A 69 7.29 -8.06 -16.85
N ALA A 70 8.54 -7.59 -16.84
CA ALA A 70 9.70 -8.40 -17.22
C ALA A 70 10.32 -9.18 -16.04
N SER A 71 10.07 -8.77 -14.80
CA SER A 71 10.66 -9.37 -13.61
C SER A 71 9.77 -10.47 -13.03
N SER A 72 10.37 -11.60 -12.66
CA SER A 72 9.69 -12.62 -11.85
C SER A 72 9.40 -12.12 -10.42
N GLY A 73 10.07 -11.06 -9.96
CA GLY A 73 10.05 -10.63 -8.57
C GLY A 73 10.91 -11.51 -7.66
N VAL A 74 11.16 -11.04 -6.44
CA VAL A 74 11.79 -11.86 -5.40
C VAL A 74 10.69 -12.66 -4.72
N PHE A 75 10.54 -13.93 -5.12
CA PHE A 75 9.74 -14.91 -4.38
C PHE A 75 10.51 -15.34 -3.13
N PHE A 76 10.46 -14.52 -2.08
CA PHE A 76 11.17 -14.82 -0.82
C PHE A 76 10.64 -16.09 -0.12
N MET A 77 9.44 -16.54 -0.49
CA MET A 77 8.88 -17.81 -0.07
C MET A 77 8.36 -18.52 -1.31
N GLY A 78 8.82 -19.73 -1.58
CA GLY A 78 7.99 -20.68 -2.31
C GLY A 78 6.65 -20.71 -1.57
N THR A 79 5.60 -20.26 -2.24
CA THR A 79 4.25 -20.08 -1.70
C THR A 79 3.69 -21.40 -1.18
N GLU A 80 3.98 -21.75 0.06
CA GLU A 80 2.97 -22.39 0.89
C GLU A 80 2.03 -21.28 1.31
N LYS A 81 0.86 -21.21 0.67
CA LYS A 81 -0.22 -20.37 1.15
C LYS A 81 -0.67 -20.97 2.48
N TRP A 82 -0.17 -20.44 3.59
CA TRP A 82 -0.70 -20.73 4.92
C TRP A 82 -2.16 -20.24 4.97
N GLY A 83 -3.09 -21.17 4.87
CA GLY A 83 -4.52 -20.94 5.00
C GLY A 83 -5.02 -21.42 6.36
N PRO A 84 -6.29 -21.13 6.72
CA PRO A 84 -6.87 -21.60 7.97
C PRO A 84 -6.89 -23.13 8.12
N LEU A 85 -6.75 -23.87 7.02
CA LEU A 85 -6.68 -25.33 6.99
C LEU A 85 -5.31 -25.87 7.40
N ASP A 86 -4.25 -25.07 7.27
CA ASP A 86 -2.88 -25.44 7.64
C ASP A 86 -2.62 -25.22 9.14
N LEU A 87 -3.59 -24.64 9.85
CA LEU A 87 -3.51 -24.35 11.28
C LEU A 87 -4.00 -25.53 12.11
N TYR A 88 -3.16 -26.02 13.03
CA TYR A 88 -3.59 -27.05 13.96
C TYR A 88 -4.35 -26.45 15.15
N ARG A 89 -5.63 -26.82 15.31
CA ARG A 89 -6.45 -26.37 16.44
C ARG A 89 -5.81 -26.79 17.77
N GLY A 90 -5.42 -25.80 18.58
CA GLY A 90 -4.81 -26.00 19.89
C GLY A 90 -3.30 -25.89 19.92
N ASN A 91 -2.64 -25.68 18.77
CA ASN A 91 -1.25 -25.25 18.72
C ASN A 91 -1.17 -23.73 18.91
N LYS A 92 -0.39 -23.27 19.89
CA LYS A 92 -0.20 -21.83 20.16
C LYS A 92 0.55 -21.11 19.03
N GLU A 93 1.27 -21.86 18.21
CA GLU A 93 1.99 -21.32 17.04
C GLU A 93 1.06 -21.14 15.82
N ASP A 94 -0.16 -21.71 15.85
CA ASP A 94 -1.13 -21.72 14.74
C ASP A 94 -2.42 -20.95 15.10
N GLU A 95 -2.26 -19.74 15.66
CA GLU A 95 -3.36 -18.90 16.11
C GLU A 95 -3.71 -17.78 15.09
N ILE A 96 -5.00 -17.61 14.74
CA ILE A 96 -5.51 -16.58 13.79
C ILE A 96 -6.27 -15.40 14.39
N ALA A 97 -5.72 -14.20 14.32
CA ALA A 97 -6.50 -13.01 14.62
C ALA A 97 -7.21 -12.47 13.36
N TYR A 98 -8.50 -12.14 13.47
CA TYR A 98 -9.21 -11.37 12.45
C TYR A 98 -8.99 -9.88 12.68
N VAL A 99 -8.64 -9.15 11.62
CA VAL A 99 -8.37 -7.71 11.67
C VAL A 99 -9.24 -7.00 10.65
N ASP A 100 -9.82 -5.86 11.03
CA ASP A 100 -10.47 -4.95 10.10
C ASP A 100 -10.11 -3.50 10.43
N ALA A 101 -9.97 -2.67 9.40
CA ALA A 101 -9.63 -1.26 9.53
C ALA A 101 -10.63 -0.40 8.76
N SER A 102 -11.10 0.67 9.40
CA SER A 102 -12.07 1.61 8.83
C SER A 102 -11.64 3.06 9.03
N GLY A 103 -12.40 3.98 8.45
CA GLY A 103 -12.24 5.42 8.71
C GLY A 103 -12.59 5.85 10.14
N ALA A 104 -13.01 4.93 11.02
CA ALA A 104 -13.26 5.20 12.43
C ALA A 104 -12.16 4.63 13.35
N GLY A 105 -11.42 3.61 12.91
CA GLY A 105 -10.45 2.93 13.77
C GLY A 105 -10.05 1.54 13.25
N LEU A 106 -9.42 0.76 14.12
CA LEU A 106 -8.95 -0.61 13.86
C LEU A 106 -9.58 -1.57 14.87
N GLY A 107 -10.05 -2.73 14.40
CA GLY A 107 -10.56 -3.82 15.22
C GLY A 107 -9.74 -5.10 15.04
N LEU A 108 -9.61 -5.87 16.13
CA LEU A 108 -8.92 -7.15 16.21
C LEU A 108 -9.77 -8.15 16.98
N PHE A 109 -9.92 -9.38 16.50
CA PHE A 109 -10.67 -10.44 17.18
C PHE A 109 -9.91 -11.77 17.21
N PHE A 110 -9.82 -12.37 18.39
CA PHE A 110 -9.19 -13.66 18.66
C PHE A 110 -10.26 -14.74 18.92
N PRO A 111 -10.54 -15.63 17.96
CA PRO A 111 -11.63 -16.62 18.07
C PRO A 111 -11.48 -17.62 19.23
N TRP A 112 -10.25 -18.05 19.53
CA TRP A 112 -9.99 -19.02 20.61
C TRP A 112 -10.20 -18.44 22.00
N LEU A 113 -9.94 -17.14 22.17
CA LEU A 113 -10.19 -16.44 23.42
C LEU A 113 -11.63 -15.93 23.51
N LYS A 114 -12.33 -15.82 22.37
CA LYS A 114 -13.60 -15.09 22.25
C LYS A 114 -13.47 -13.65 22.75
N VAL A 115 -12.31 -13.03 22.49
CA VAL A 115 -11.97 -11.67 22.92
C VAL A 115 -11.64 -10.84 21.69
N GLY A 116 -12.11 -9.60 21.68
CA GLY A 116 -11.75 -8.60 20.69
C GLY A 116 -11.27 -7.31 21.33
N TYR A 117 -10.44 -6.58 20.60
CA TYR A 117 -9.94 -5.26 20.95
C TYR A 117 -10.24 -4.32 19.80
N HIS A 118 -10.48 -3.04 20.11
CA HIS A 118 -10.56 -2.00 19.11
C HIS A 118 -9.83 -0.76 19.59
N CYS A 119 -9.34 0.03 18.64
CA CYS A 119 -8.90 1.38 18.89
C CYS A 119 -9.56 2.33 17.89
N ASP A 120 -10.00 3.48 18.39
CA ASP A 120 -10.46 4.55 17.53
C ASP A 120 -9.25 5.21 16.85
N LEU A 121 -9.50 5.94 15.77
CA LEU A 121 -8.45 6.77 15.16
C LEU A 121 -7.84 7.70 16.22
N PRO A 122 -6.50 7.89 16.22
CA PRO A 122 -5.87 8.85 17.11
C PRO A 122 -6.55 10.20 16.95
N SER A 123 -6.95 10.81 18.06
CA SER A 123 -7.48 12.18 18.07
C SER A 123 -6.34 13.10 17.64
N GLY A 124 -6.30 13.44 16.36
CA GLY A 124 -5.29 14.34 15.82
C GLY A 124 -5.48 15.75 16.37
N ASN A 125 -4.86 16.05 17.52
CA ASN A 125 -4.30 17.39 17.73
C ASN A 125 -2.94 17.41 17.01
N LEU A 126 -2.99 17.65 15.69
CA LEU A 126 -1.84 18.15 14.97
C LEU A 126 -1.70 19.64 15.35
N ASN A 127 -0.96 19.91 16.42
CA ASN A 127 -0.35 21.22 16.65
C ASN A 127 0.86 21.38 15.72
#